data_AF-A0A136IL30-F1
#
_entry.id   AF-A0A136IL30-F1
#
_cell.length_a   1.000
_cell.length_b   1.000
_cell.length_c   1.000
_cell.angle_alpha   90.00
_cell.angle_beta   90.00
_cell.angle_gamma   90.00
#
_symmetry.space_group_name_H-M   'P 1'
#
loop_
_entity.id
_entity.type
_entity.pdbx_description
1 polymer ?
#
loop_
_entity_poly.entity_id
_entity_poly.type
_entity_poly.pdbx_seq_one_letter_code
_entity_poly.pdbx_strand_id
1 'polypeptide(L)'
;MYTSNKKINDSFTFSNGLDSVVVPDVQVALTQYLQQRIADSGTCSPVPNSYSKSIMGISRFVNSTENGAPNTQGPSIRHNLLTAGRISAAVQSLWFDKPPTDDVTSDEPWIGTGLLGGIDTSKYTGPLVRIPSTATTFLQDQYFTNAANMTFFPGGGKPGIFLPNNFDVNTTGVDMTQCLIDSGAGSESFYPVDFDAWYTATGIVQNPDRATPGSDLAFAGPCSSIPEDAVFEYDFVTARKGEKAVVRIPLRNYHRYQDPLDEARGWCTMAIYLRGCSL
;
A
#
# COMPACT_ATOMS: atom_id res chain seq x y z
N MET A 1 -13.16 0.83 12.43
CA MET A 1 -13.11 2.31 12.31
C MET A 1 -12.91 2.89 13.69
N TYR A 2 -11.83 3.61 13.93
CA TYR A 2 -11.53 4.22 15.23
C TYR A 2 -12.39 5.47 15.39
N THR A 3 -13.31 5.46 16.35
CA THR A 3 -14.16 6.61 16.64
C THR A 3 -13.54 7.42 17.77
N SER A 4 -13.58 8.75 17.64
CA SER A 4 -13.19 9.66 18.70
C SER A 4 -14.18 10.81 18.76
N ASN A 5 -14.65 11.11 19.97
CA ASN A 5 -15.45 12.29 20.28
C ASN A 5 -14.58 13.45 20.80
N LYS A 6 -13.26 13.26 20.91
CA LYS A 6 -12.33 14.27 21.43
C LYS A 6 -11.38 14.73 20.33
N LYS A 7 -11.64 15.93 19.81
CA LYS A 7 -10.75 16.64 18.89
C LYS A 7 -10.03 17.74 19.65
N ILE A 8 -8.72 17.86 19.47
CA ILE A 8 -7.91 18.94 20.04
C ILE A 8 -7.07 19.56 18.92
N ASN A 9 -6.64 20.81 19.11
CA ASN A 9 -5.63 21.43 18.28
C ASN A 9 -4.30 21.39 19.02
N ASP A 10 -3.24 21.01 18.33
CA ASP A 10 -1.89 20.94 18.89
C ASP A 10 -0.85 21.35 17.83
N SER A 11 0.42 21.38 18.19
CA SER A 11 1.52 21.69 17.27
C SER A 11 2.15 20.42 16.72
N PHE A 12 2.37 20.38 15.41
CA PHE A 12 3.09 19.29 14.74
C PHE A 12 4.47 19.79 14.33
N THR A 13 5.50 18.99 14.61
CA THR A 13 6.84 19.25 14.07
C THR A 13 7.10 18.32 12.91
N PHE A 14 7.34 18.87 11.73
CA PHE A 14 7.78 18.14 10.55
C PHE A 14 9.28 18.34 10.40
N SER A 15 10.04 17.26 10.18
CA SER A 15 11.48 17.31 10.01
C SER A 15 11.91 16.49 8.79
N ASN A 16 12.94 16.94 8.10
CA ASN A 16 13.61 16.20 7.02
C ASN A 16 15.03 15.74 7.44
N GLY A 17 15.34 15.79 8.74
CA GLY A 17 16.66 15.45 9.29
C GLY A 17 17.69 16.60 9.25
N LEU A 18 17.48 17.61 8.41
CA LEU A 18 18.33 18.82 8.32
C LEU A 18 17.66 20.03 8.96
N ASP A 19 16.36 20.19 8.69
CA ASP A 19 15.52 21.27 9.17
C ASP A 19 14.26 20.71 9.82
N SER A 20 13.66 21.52 10.69
CA SER A 20 12.36 21.23 11.29
C SER A 20 11.44 22.44 11.24
N VAL A 21 10.18 22.22 10.92
CA VAL A 21 9.12 23.24 10.92
C VAL A 21 8.06 22.84 11.94
N VAL A 22 7.77 23.76 12.86
CA VAL A 22 6.65 23.62 13.79
C VAL A 22 5.42 24.28 13.17
N VAL A 23 4.38 23.49 12.95
CA VAL A 23 3.08 23.96 12.50
C VAL A 23 2.12 23.97 13.69
N PRO A 24 1.69 25.16 14.17
CA PRO A 24 0.72 25.24 15.24
C PRO A 24 -0.70 24.94 14.74
N ASP A 25 -1.61 24.69 15.68
CA ASP A 25 -3.05 24.61 15.46
C ASP A 25 -3.49 23.50 14.48
N VAL A 26 -2.78 22.37 14.50
CA VAL A 26 -3.14 21.16 13.77
C VAL A 26 -4.17 20.37 14.58
N GLN A 27 -5.38 20.24 14.02
CA GLN A 27 -6.42 19.43 14.64
C GLN A 27 -6.08 17.94 14.59
N VAL A 28 -6.24 17.25 15.72
CA VAL A 28 -6.09 15.79 15.86
C VAL A 28 -7.27 15.20 16.61
N ALA A 29 -7.51 13.91 16.40
CA ALA A 29 -8.51 13.14 17.13
C ALA A 29 -7.82 12.22 18.15
N LEU A 30 -8.24 12.29 19.41
CA LEU A 30 -7.72 11.43 20.48
C LEU A 30 -8.59 10.19 20.63
N THR A 31 -8.08 9.04 20.24
CA THR A 31 -8.78 7.77 20.41
C THR A 31 -8.63 7.29 21.86
N GLN A 32 -9.74 6.95 22.53
CA GLN A 32 -9.68 6.38 23.88
C GLN A 32 -9.17 4.93 23.88
N TYR A 33 -9.30 4.26 22.74
CA TYR A 33 -8.89 2.88 22.55
C TYR A 33 -8.31 2.71 21.15
N LEU A 34 -7.14 2.07 21.08
CA LEU A 34 -6.50 1.62 19.87
C LEU A 34 -6.09 0.17 20.09
N GLN A 35 -6.57 -0.73 19.23
CA GLN A 35 -6.08 -2.10 19.18
C GLN A 35 -5.14 -2.24 18.00
N GLN A 36 -3.89 -2.57 18.29
CA GLN A 36 -2.93 -2.97 17.28
C GLN A 36 -2.65 -4.46 17.46
N ARG A 37 -2.70 -5.21 16.35
CA ARG A 37 -2.23 -6.58 16.33
C ARG A 37 -0.73 -6.52 16.08
N ILE A 38 0.04 -6.91 17.07
CA ILE A 38 1.48 -7.08 16.96
C ILE A 38 1.68 -8.58 16.92
N ALA A 39 2.31 -9.10 15.87
CA ALA A 39 2.66 -10.51 15.82
C ALA A 39 3.60 -10.81 17.01
N ASP A 40 3.20 -11.76 17.85
CA ASP A 40 4.00 -12.25 18.96
C ASP A 40 4.09 -13.78 18.91
N SER A 41 4.89 -14.37 19.79
CA SER A 41 5.05 -15.82 19.91
C SER A 41 3.87 -16.52 20.60
N GLY A 42 2.69 -15.88 20.69
CA GLY A 42 1.56 -16.34 21.49
C GLY A 42 1.76 -16.10 23.00
N THR A 43 2.82 -15.39 23.37
CA THR A 43 3.07 -14.92 24.73
C THR A 43 2.95 -13.40 24.72
N CYS A 44 2.32 -12.80 25.74
CA CYS A 44 2.23 -11.36 25.91
C CYS A 44 3.64 -10.75 26.08
N SER A 45 4.37 -10.66 24.98
CA SER A 45 5.68 -10.04 24.92
C SER A 45 5.49 -8.54 25.12
N PRO A 46 6.40 -7.86 25.82
CA PRO A 46 6.36 -6.41 25.92
C PRO A 46 6.22 -5.82 24.51
N VAL A 47 5.27 -4.90 24.34
CA VAL A 47 5.10 -4.17 23.09
C VAL A 47 6.48 -3.63 22.68
N PRO A 48 6.96 -3.90 21.46
CA PRO A 48 8.26 -3.41 21.01
C PRO A 48 8.40 -1.91 21.30
N ASN A 49 9.56 -1.45 21.76
CA ASN A 49 9.74 -0.03 22.07
C ASN A 49 9.55 0.88 20.83
N SER A 50 9.66 0.31 19.64
CA SER A 50 9.46 0.96 18.34
C SER A 50 8.22 0.42 17.62
N TYR A 51 7.10 1.14 17.74
CA TYR A 51 5.89 0.90 16.95
C TYR A 51 5.14 2.21 16.72
N SER A 52 4.31 2.26 15.67
CA SER A 52 3.49 3.42 15.36
C SER A 52 2.42 3.64 16.43
N LYS A 53 2.47 4.76 17.15
CA LYS A 53 1.53 5.10 18.24
C LYS A 53 0.30 5.89 17.78
N SER A 54 0.25 6.25 16.51
CA SER A 54 -0.79 7.08 15.92
C SER A 54 -0.99 6.72 14.45
N ILE A 55 -2.11 7.19 13.88
CA ILE A 55 -2.42 7.09 12.46
C ILE A 55 -2.49 8.50 11.90
N MET A 56 -1.74 8.76 10.83
CA MET A 56 -1.86 9.99 10.05
C MET A 56 -2.66 9.69 8.78
N GLY A 57 -3.95 10.03 8.79
CA GLY A 57 -4.79 9.89 7.61
C GLY A 57 -4.42 10.91 6.53
N ILE A 58 -4.07 10.43 5.33
CA ILE A 58 -3.69 11.25 4.16
C ILE A 58 -4.65 11.07 2.97
N SER A 59 -5.83 10.52 3.25
CA SER A 59 -6.89 10.32 2.28
C SER A 59 -7.46 11.66 1.78
N ARG A 60 -8.29 11.61 0.74
CA ARG A 60 -8.83 12.84 0.13
C ARG A 60 -9.82 13.49 1.11
N PHE A 61 -9.67 14.80 1.29
CA PHE A 61 -10.71 15.61 1.94
C PHE A 61 -11.92 15.75 1.01
N VAL A 62 -13.09 15.39 1.52
CA VAL A 62 -14.38 15.48 0.82
C VAL A 62 -15.32 16.32 1.67
N ASN A 63 -15.79 17.41 1.07
CA ASN A 63 -16.86 18.24 1.59
C ASN A 63 -17.81 18.53 0.43
N SER A 64 -18.69 17.58 0.12
CA SER A 64 -19.63 17.67 -0.99
C SER A 64 -20.96 17.03 -0.61
N THR A 65 -22.05 17.70 -0.98
CA THR A 65 -23.40 17.11 -0.94
C THR A 65 -23.71 16.30 -2.21
N GLU A 66 -22.81 16.31 -3.20
CA GLU A 66 -23.00 15.62 -4.47
C GLU A 66 -22.80 14.11 -4.30
N ASN A 67 -23.68 13.34 -4.94
CA ASN A 67 -23.60 11.90 -5.07
C ASN A 67 -23.69 11.08 -3.76
N GLY A 68 -24.07 11.70 -2.63
CA GLY A 68 -24.30 10.98 -1.37
C GLY A 68 -23.04 10.41 -0.69
N ALA A 69 -21.84 10.84 -1.12
CA ALA A 69 -20.59 10.47 -0.44
C ALA A 69 -20.60 11.02 1.00
N PRO A 70 -20.14 10.25 2.00
CA PRO A 70 -19.98 10.78 3.34
C PRO A 70 -18.89 11.87 3.34
N ASN A 71 -19.24 13.05 3.87
CA ASN A 71 -18.25 14.09 4.15
C ASN A 71 -17.18 13.55 5.09
N THR A 72 -15.95 14.06 4.96
CA THR A 72 -14.87 13.78 5.91
C THR A 72 -15.30 14.15 7.33
N GLN A 73 -15.43 13.15 8.22
CA GLN A 73 -15.96 13.33 9.58
C GLN A 73 -14.88 13.73 10.61
N GLY A 74 -13.60 13.63 10.25
CA GLY A 74 -12.45 13.82 11.12
C GLY A 74 -11.50 14.93 10.68
N PRO A 75 -10.44 15.18 11.47
CA PRO A 75 -9.37 16.10 11.06
C PRO A 75 -8.71 15.62 9.76
N SER A 76 -8.45 16.53 8.83
CA SER A 76 -7.69 16.25 7.62
C SER A 76 -6.44 17.12 7.61
N ILE A 77 -5.28 16.52 7.89
CA ILE A 77 -4.02 17.26 8.01
C ILE A 77 -3.70 18.02 6.72
N ARG A 78 -3.89 17.38 5.56
CA ARG A 78 -3.62 18.00 4.26
C ARG A 78 -4.53 19.21 4.01
N HIS A 79 -5.82 19.06 4.27
CA HIS A 79 -6.76 20.17 4.09
C HIS A 79 -6.44 21.33 5.04
N ASN A 80 -6.20 21.03 6.32
CA ASN A 80 -5.88 22.03 7.33
C ASN A 80 -4.61 22.82 6.98
N LEU A 81 -3.54 22.13 6.56
CA LEU A 81 -2.29 22.78 6.14
C LEU A 81 -2.52 23.68 4.93
N LEU A 82 -3.33 23.25 3.96
CA LEU A 82 -3.64 24.03 2.77
C LEU A 82 -4.45 25.29 3.12
N THR A 83 -5.53 25.15 3.90
CA THR A 83 -6.38 26.29 4.27
C THR A 83 -5.69 27.28 5.20
N ALA A 84 -4.73 26.81 6.00
CA ALA A 84 -3.89 27.67 6.84
C ALA A 84 -2.72 28.32 6.08
N GLY A 85 -2.60 28.08 4.76
CA GLY A 85 -1.50 28.63 3.94
C GLY A 85 -0.13 28.07 4.30
N ARG A 86 -0.06 26.89 4.95
CA ARG A 86 1.20 26.22 5.31
C ARG A 86 1.78 25.41 4.16
N ILE A 87 0.93 25.00 3.22
CA ILE A 87 1.33 24.41 1.94
C ILE A 87 0.65 25.19 0.80
N SER A 88 1.32 25.28 -0.34
CA SER A 88 0.85 26.08 -1.49
C SER A 88 -0.04 25.31 -2.46
N ALA A 89 -0.07 23.97 -2.38
CA ALA A 89 -0.84 23.13 -3.30
C ALA A 89 -1.51 21.95 -2.59
N ALA A 90 -2.64 21.51 -3.13
CA ALA A 90 -3.38 20.32 -2.69
C ALA A 90 -2.74 19.01 -3.21
N VAL A 91 -1.42 18.90 -3.17
CA VAL A 91 -0.65 17.76 -3.68
C VAL A 91 0.11 17.11 -2.53
N GLN A 92 0.26 15.79 -2.59
CA GLN A 92 1.15 15.05 -1.71
C GLN A 92 1.92 14.02 -2.54
N SER A 93 3.16 13.75 -2.16
CA SER A 93 3.97 12.68 -2.75
C SER A 93 4.59 11.85 -1.65
N LEU A 94 4.61 10.53 -1.86
CA LEU A 94 5.24 9.56 -0.98
C LEU A 94 6.28 8.81 -1.80
N TRP A 95 7.42 8.52 -1.19
CA TRP A 95 8.41 7.61 -1.78
C TRP A 95 9.17 6.90 -0.68
N PHE A 96 9.72 5.73 -1.00
CA PHE A 96 10.77 5.10 -0.23
C PHE A 96 12.11 5.44 -0.86
N ASP A 97 13.12 5.74 -0.05
CA ASP A 97 14.48 5.89 -0.54
C ASP A 97 15.05 4.50 -0.90
N LYS A 98 16.12 4.49 -1.70
CA LYS A 98 16.80 3.24 -2.03
C LYS A 98 17.24 2.56 -0.72
N PRO A 99 17.01 1.24 -0.54
CA PRO A 99 17.52 0.53 0.63
C PRO A 99 19.05 0.67 0.74
N PRO A 100 19.63 0.67 1.96
CA PRO A 100 21.05 0.89 2.16
C PRO A 100 21.91 -0.23 1.56
N THR A 101 21.32 -1.42 1.43
CA THR A 101 21.89 -2.59 0.77
C THR A 101 21.00 -3.02 -0.38
N ASP A 102 21.58 -3.67 -1.39
CA ASP A 102 20.80 -4.33 -2.45
C ASP A 102 20.19 -5.67 -1.94
N ASP A 103 20.41 -6.01 -0.67
CA ASP A 103 19.84 -7.19 -0.01
C ASP A 103 18.46 -6.87 0.57
N VAL A 104 17.45 -7.12 -0.26
CA VAL A 104 16.03 -7.05 0.07
C VAL A 104 15.57 -8.05 1.15
N THR A 105 16.44 -8.97 1.58
CA THR A 105 16.19 -9.88 2.72
C THR A 105 16.75 -9.36 4.04
N SER A 106 17.43 -8.21 4.03
CA SER A 106 17.91 -7.58 5.26
C SER A 106 16.74 -7.05 6.10
N ASP A 107 16.84 -7.21 7.42
CA ASP A 107 15.91 -6.64 8.41
C ASP A 107 16.04 -5.10 8.53
N GLU A 108 16.72 -4.44 7.59
CA GLU A 108 16.93 -3.00 7.64
C GLU A 108 15.64 -2.23 7.34
N PRO A 109 15.39 -1.12 8.06
CA PRO A 109 14.18 -0.34 7.87
C PRO A 109 14.19 0.32 6.48
N TRP A 110 13.10 0.10 5.74
CA TRP A 110 12.82 0.84 4.51
C TRP A 110 12.33 2.23 4.89
N ILE A 111 13.21 3.22 4.76
CA ILE A 111 12.89 4.61 5.08
C ILE A 111 12.39 5.32 3.84
N GLY A 112 11.43 6.20 4.03
CA GLY A 112 10.87 7.02 2.97
C GLY A 112 10.50 8.40 3.49
N THR A 113 9.93 9.21 2.61
CA THR A 113 9.46 10.55 2.94
C THR A 113 8.06 10.77 2.39
N GLY A 114 7.24 11.44 3.20
CA GLY A 114 6.00 12.04 2.74
C GLY A 114 6.14 13.56 2.63
N LEU A 115 5.94 14.09 1.43
CA LEU A 115 5.95 15.52 1.15
C LEU A 115 4.52 16.01 0.96
N LEU A 116 4.13 17.01 1.75
CA LEU A 116 2.84 17.70 1.62
C LEU A 116 3.06 19.04 0.93
N GLY A 117 2.23 19.35 -0.07
CA GLY A 117 2.27 20.62 -0.79
C GLY A 117 3.11 20.65 -2.06
N GLY A 118 3.72 19.54 -2.46
CA GLY A 118 4.64 19.54 -3.59
C GLY A 118 4.99 18.16 -4.10
N ILE A 119 5.95 18.16 -5.04
CA ILE A 119 6.53 16.99 -5.69
C ILE A 119 8.04 17.24 -5.71
N ASP A 120 8.82 16.28 -5.23
CA ASP A 120 10.27 16.33 -5.34
C ASP A 120 10.73 15.68 -6.65
N THR A 121 11.13 16.52 -7.61
CA THR A 121 11.54 16.06 -8.94
C THR A 121 12.91 15.38 -8.95
N SER A 122 13.67 15.43 -7.85
CA SER A 122 14.96 14.72 -7.74
C SER A 122 14.78 13.22 -7.50
N LYS A 123 13.58 12.78 -7.11
CA LYS A 123 13.29 11.39 -6.73
C LYS A 123 12.92 10.48 -7.90
N TYR A 124 12.83 11.01 -9.11
CA TYR A 124 12.50 10.24 -10.31
C TYR A 124 13.25 10.76 -11.54
N THR A 125 13.49 9.87 -12.50
CA THR A 125 14.25 10.17 -13.73
C THR A 125 13.36 10.29 -14.97
N GLY A 126 12.13 9.77 -14.91
CA GLY A 126 11.16 9.78 -16.00
C GLY A 126 10.07 10.85 -15.84
N PRO A 127 9.15 10.97 -16.81
CA PRO A 127 8.00 11.84 -16.66
C PRO A 127 7.03 11.30 -15.60
N LEU A 128 6.32 12.20 -14.92
CA LEU A 128 5.17 11.81 -14.12
C LEU A 128 3.99 11.51 -15.03
N VAL A 129 3.42 10.31 -14.85
CA VAL A 129 2.22 9.86 -15.56
C VAL A 129 1.02 9.98 -14.63
N ARG A 130 -0.14 10.34 -15.18
CA ARG A 130 -1.36 10.51 -14.40
C ARG A 130 -2.25 9.30 -14.56
N ILE A 131 -2.62 8.71 -13.44
CA ILE A 131 -3.61 7.64 -13.36
C ILE A 131 -4.93 8.29 -12.90
N PRO A 132 -6.03 8.10 -13.65
CA PRO A 132 -7.31 8.69 -13.28
C PRO A 132 -7.86 8.01 -12.03
N SER A 133 -8.37 8.82 -11.10
CA SER A 133 -9.11 8.25 -9.98
C SER A 133 -10.48 7.78 -10.43
N THR A 134 -10.88 6.59 -10.00
CA THR A 134 -12.19 5.98 -10.31
C THR A 134 -13.21 6.14 -9.20
N ALA A 135 -12.88 6.95 -8.18
CA ALA A 135 -13.71 7.24 -7.02
C ALA A 135 -15.22 7.29 -7.36
N THR A 136 -15.93 6.23 -6.97
CA THR A 136 -17.39 6.13 -7.14
C THR A 136 -18.11 6.98 -6.09
N THR A 137 -19.42 7.12 -6.24
CA THR A 137 -20.29 7.95 -5.39
C THR A 137 -20.14 7.68 -3.89
N PHE A 138 -19.70 6.48 -3.47
CA PHE A 138 -19.62 6.09 -2.06
C PHE A 138 -18.21 6.09 -1.45
N LEU A 139 -17.14 6.25 -2.25
CA LEU A 139 -15.74 6.12 -1.80
C LEU A 139 -14.87 7.31 -2.24
N GLN A 140 -15.47 8.49 -2.34
CA GLN A 140 -14.79 9.70 -2.84
C GLN A 140 -13.63 10.17 -1.96
N ASP A 141 -13.57 9.73 -0.70
CA ASP A 141 -12.51 10.06 0.24
C ASP A 141 -11.27 9.18 0.10
N GLN A 142 -11.29 8.19 -0.80
CA GLN A 142 -10.21 7.21 -1.02
C GLN A 142 -9.59 7.33 -2.42
N TYR A 143 -8.37 6.79 -2.57
CA TYR A 143 -7.62 6.85 -3.83
C TYR A 143 -7.82 5.57 -4.64
N PHE A 144 -9.02 5.41 -5.22
CA PHE A 144 -9.27 4.31 -6.16
C PHE A 144 -8.78 4.65 -7.57
N THR A 145 -8.25 3.64 -8.25
CA THR A 145 -7.95 3.60 -9.69
C THR A 145 -8.63 2.37 -10.30
N ASN A 146 -8.71 2.28 -11.63
CA ASN A 146 -8.96 1.00 -12.28
C ASN A 146 -7.85 0.02 -11.88
N ALA A 147 -8.22 -1.25 -11.69
CA ALA A 147 -7.25 -2.32 -11.54
C ALA A 147 -6.31 -2.36 -12.75
N ALA A 148 -5.01 -2.54 -12.48
CA ALA A 148 -4.02 -2.68 -13.53
C ALA A 148 -4.08 -4.07 -14.16
N ASN A 149 -3.76 -4.12 -15.46
CA ASN A 149 -3.44 -5.39 -16.11
C ASN A 149 -2.11 -5.88 -15.56
N MET A 150 -2.05 -7.15 -15.16
CA MET A 150 -0.87 -7.71 -14.52
C MET A 150 -0.20 -8.76 -15.42
N THR A 151 1.12 -8.68 -15.53
CA THR A 151 1.95 -9.71 -16.17
C THR A 151 3.03 -10.12 -15.20
N PHE A 152 3.19 -11.43 -14.96
CA PHE A 152 4.29 -11.95 -14.17
C PHE A 152 5.42 -12.42 -15.07
N PHE A 153 6.63 -11.95 -14.81
CA PHE A 153 7.84 -12.43 -15.43
C PHE A 153 8.58 -13.32 -14.42
N PRO A 154 8.69 -14.64 -14.64
CA PRO A 154 9.29 -15.56 -13.67
C PRO A 154 10.82 -15.49 -13.56
N GLY A 155 11.46 -14.58 -14.30
CA GLY A 155 12.91 -14.46 -14.37
C GLY A 155 13.59 -15.52 -15.24
N GLY A 156 14.91 -15.47 -15.33
CA GLY A 156 15.74 -16.35 -16.15
C GLY A 156 15.47 -16.24 -17.65
N GLY A 157 15.04 -15.06 -18.13
CA GLY A 157 14.69 -14.82 -19.54
C GLY A 157 13.42 -15.52 -20.03
N LYS A 158 12.61 -16.08 -19.13
CA LYS A 158 11.33 -16.71 -19.46
C LYS A 158 10.30 -15.66 -19.93
N PRO A 159 9.35 -16.04 -20.81
CA PRO A 159 8.31 -15.12 -21.27
C PRO A 159 7.40 -14.70 -20.13
N GLY A 160 6.85 -13.47 -20.25
CA GLY A 160 5.84 -12.96 -19.33
C GLY A 160 4.53 -13.75 -19.46
N ILE A 161 3.89 -14.00 -18.32
CA ILE A 161 2.61 -14.68 -18.22
C ILE A 161 1.57 -13.65 -17.82
N PHE A 162 0.62 -13.38 -18.72
CA PHE A 162 -0.50 -12.50 -18.41
C PHE A 162 -1.35 -13.13 -17.32
N LEU A 163 -1.58 -12.38 -16.25
CA LEU A 163 -2.42 -12.76 -15.14
C LEU A 163 -3.74 -12.01 -15.30
N PRO A 164 -4.81 -12.68 -15.79
CA PRO A 164 -6.09 -12.01 -15.97
C PRO A 164 -6.62 -11.53 -14.62
N ASN A 165 -6.49 -10.23 -14.40
CA ASN A 165 -7.08 -9.50 -13.29
C ASN A 165 -8.51 -9.08 -13.69
N ASN A 166 -9.24 -9.98 -14.31
CA ASN A 166 -10.67 -9.80 -14.46
C ASN A 166 -11.27 -10.16 -13.10
N PHE A 167 -12.23 -9.37 -12.66
CA PHE A 167 -12.88 -9.63 -11.41
C PHE A 167 -14.19 -10.31 -11.72
N ASP A 168 -14.48 -11.41 -11.03
CA ASP A 168 -15.84 -11.94 -11.09
C ASP A 168 -16.77 -11.00 -10.30
N VAL A 169 -17.25 -9.97 -10.99
CA VAL A 169 -18.17 -8.95 -10.50
C VAL A 169 -19.51 -9.54 -10.01
N ASN A 170 -19.79 -10.82 -10.31
CA ASN A 170 -21.07 -11.45 -10.02
C ASN A 170 -21.11 -12.20 -8.68
N THR A 171 -19.99 -12.36 -7.96
CA THR A 171 -19.93 -13.29 -6.80
C THR A 171 -19.81 -12.64 -5.42
N THR A 172 -19.37 -11.38 -5.31
CA THR A 172 -19.00 -10.81 -3.98
C THR A 172 -19.63 -9.47 -3.63
N GLY A 173 -20.34 -8.81 -4.54
CA GLY A 173 -20.96 -7.50 -4.27
C GLY A 173 -19.97 -6.34 -4.07
N VAL A 174 -18.68 -6.58 -4.32
CA VAL A 174 -17.61 -5.57 -4.31
C VAL A 174 -17.18 -5.34 -5.77
N ASP A 175 -17.16 -4.08 -6.21
CA ASP A 175 -16.63 -3.71 -7.53
C ASP A 175 -15.11 -3.78 -7.50
N MET A 176 -14.59 -4.96 -7.80
CA MET A 176 -13.16 -5.19 -7.78
C MET A 176 -12.48 -4.70 -9.06
N THR A 177 -13.21 -4.12 -10.03
CA THR A 177 -12.58 -3.42 -11.18
C THR A 177 -11.78 -2.18 -10.75
N GLN A 178 -11.90 -1.80 -9.48
CA GLN A 178 -11.20 -0.69 -8.88
C GLN A 178 -10.27 -1.16 -7.76
N CYS A 179 -9.03 -0.69 -7.78
CA CYS A 179 -8.03 -0.95 -6.75
C CYS A 179 -7.80 0.31 -5.91
N LEU A 180 -7.73 0.14 -4.60
CA LEU A 180 -7.32 1.19 -3.67
C LEU A 180 -5.79 1.35 -3.71
N ILE A 181 -5.30 2.59 -3.75
CA ILE A 181 -3.90 2.90 -3.42
C ILE A 181 -3.84 3.20 -1.91
N ASP A 182 -3.34 2.26 -1.12
CA ASP A 182 -3.38 2.28 0.34
C ASP A 182 -1.98 2.26 0.98
N SER A 183 -1.44 3.45 1.27
CA SER A 183 -0.20 3.59 2.02
C SER A 183 -0.26 3.04 3.47
N GLY A 184 -1.45 2.70 3.97
CA GLY A 184 -1.66 2.09 5.28
C GLY A 184 -1.56 0.56 5.26
N ALA A 185 -1.55 -0.07 4.08
CA ALA A 185 -1.41 -1.51 3.93
C ALA A 185 0.08 -1.92 3.92
N GLY A 186 0.39 -3.04 4.58
CA GLY A 186 1.74 -3.63 4.57
C GLY A 186 1.96 -4.63 3.44
N SER A 187 0.99 -4.77 2.54
CA SER A 187 0.89 -5.86 1.58
C SER A 187 0.00 -5.47 0.41
N GLU A 188 0.25 -6.07 -0.75
CA GLU A 188 -0.63 -5.92 -1.90
C GLU A 188 -1.68 -7.04 -1.90
N SER A 189 -2.85 -6.72 -2.46
CA SER A 189 -3.93 -7.69 -2.61
C SER A 189 -4.46 -7.71 -4.03
N PHE A 190 -4.60 -8.93 -4.55
CA PHE A 190 -5.11 -9.24 -5.89
C PHE A 190 -6.36 -10.11 -5.78
N TYR A 191 -7.17 -10.16 -6.82
CA TYR A 191 -8.30 -11.07 -6.90
C TYR A 191 -8.33 -11.66 -8.31
N PRO A 192 -7.43 -12.61 -8.62
CA PRO A 192 -7.42 -13.24 -9.92
C PRO A 192 -8.73 -14.01 -10.16
N VAL A 193 -9.21 -14.07 -11.40
CA VAL A 193 -10.39 -14.91 -11.75
C VAL A 193 -10.18 -16.37 -11.41
N ASP A 194 -8.93 -16.83 -11.51
CA ASP A 194 -8.53 -18.21 -11.40
C ASP A 194 -7.28 -18.27 -10.53
N PHE A 195 -7.45 -18.76 -9.31
CA PHE A 195 -6.38 -18.82 -8.32
C PHE A 195 -5.37 -19.91 -8.70
N ASP A 196 -5.82 -21.02 -9.29
CA ASP A 196 -4.93 -22.12 -9.67
C ASP A 196 -4.04 -21.72 -10.85
N ALA A 197 -4.58 -21.00 -11.83
CA ALA A 197 -3.79 -20.40 -12.91
C ALA A 197 -2.78 -19.39 -12.37
N TRP A 198 -3.17 -18.56 -11.39
CA TRP A 198 -2.27 -17.60 -10.75
C TRP A 198 -1.12 -18.31 -10.00
N TYR A 199 -1.42 -19.34 -9.20
CA TYR A 199 -0.39 -20.13 -8.50
C TYR A 199 0.54 -20.84 -9.48
N THR A 200 -0.01 -21.43 -10.54
CA THR A 200 0.76 -22.11 -11.59
C THR A 200 1.69 -21.14 -12.32
N ALA A 201 1.22 -19.95 -12.63
CA ALA A 201 1.99 -18.94 -13.34
C ALA A 201 3.11 -18.35 -12.49
N THR A 202 2.84 -18.10 -11.21
CA THR A 202 3.77 -17.40 -10.31
C THR A 202 4.73 -18.33 -9.59
N GLY A 203 4.34 -19.60 -9.36
CA GLY A 203 5.05 -20.52 -8.47
C GLY A 203 4.94 -20.15 -7.00
N ILE A 204 4.16 -19.12 -6.66
CA ILE A 204 3.81 -18.75 -5.29
C ILE A 204 2.77 -19.77 -4.81
N VAL A 205 2.82 -20.11 -3.52
CA VAL A 205 2.02 -21.18 -2.91
C VAL A 205 1.27 -20.69 -1.68
N GLN A 206 0.17 -21.37 -1.39
CA GLN A 206 -0.50 -21.27 -0.10
C GLN A 206 0.16 -22.23 0.89
N ASN A 207 0.47 -21.75 2.10
CA ASN A 207 0.83 -22.66 3.19
C ASN A 207 -0.41 -23.44 3.66
N PRO A 208 -0.41 -24.78 3.56
CA PRO A 208 -1.57 -25.61 3.93
C PRO A 208 -1.84 -25.63 5.44
N ASP A 209 -0.88 -25.22 6.27
CA ASP A 209 -1.06 -25.14 7.73
C ASP A 209 -1.80 -23.85 8.15
N ARG A 210 -2.06 -22.93 7.20
CA ARG A 210 -2.83 -21.70 7.44
C ARG A 210 -4.32 -21.92 7.21
N ALA A 211 -5.13 -21.32 8.06
CA ALA A 211 -6.58 -21.50 8.07
C ALA A 211 -7.33 -20.80 6.92
N THR A 212 -6.75 -19.77 6.32
CA THR A 212 -7.44 -18.89 5.35
C THR A 212 -6.82 -19.02 3.95
N PRO A 213 -7.54 -19.61 2.98
CA PRO A 213 -7.06 -19.71 1.60
C PRO A 213 -6.95 -18.34 0.92
N GLY A 214 -5.79 -18.06 0.32
CA GLY A 214 -5.48 -16.81 -0.37
C GLY A 214 -4.90 -15.73 0.54
N SER A 215 -4.53 -16.02 1.79
CA SER A 215 -3.84 -15.05 2.65
C SER A 215 -2.43 -15.50 3.01
N ASP A 216 -1.52 -14.53 3.11
CA ASP A 216 -0.13 -14.72 3.55
C ASP A 216 0.56 -15.81 2.73
N LEU A 217 0.60 -15.57 1.42
CA LEU A 217 1.21 -16.48 0.46
C LEU A 217 2.72 -16.61 0.67
N ALA A 218 3.30 -17.66 0.12
CA ALA A 218 4.73 -17.93 0.25
C ALA A 218 5.38 -18.27 -1.10
N PHE A 219 6.64 -17.91 -1.26
CA PHE A 219 7.49 -18.49 -2.30
C PHE A 219 8.01 -19.84 -1.81
N ALA A 220 7.89 -20.88 -2.64
CA ALA A 220 8.24 -22.26 -2.29
C ALA A 220 9.76 -22.51 -2.31
N GLY A 221 10.49 -21.79 -1.45
CA GLY A 221 11.93 -21.87 -1.27
C GLY A 221 12.42 -20.76 -0.33
N PRO A 222 13.71 -20.78 0.07
CA PRO A 222 14.27 -19.74 0.93
C PRO A 222 14.24 -18.39 0.22
N CYS A 223 14.13 -17.29 0.98
CA CYS A 223 14.03 -15.93 0.41
C CYS A 223 15.18 -15.57 -0.53
N SER A 224 16.39 -16.05 -0.24
CA SER A 224 17.58 -15.88 -1.09
C SER A 224 17.47 -16.52 -2.48
N SER A 225 16.55 -17.47 -2.67
CA SER A 225 16.35 -18.21 -3.93
C SER A 225 15.28 -17.61 -4.86
N ILE A 226 14.55 -16.57 -4.43
CA ILE A 226 13.62 -15.86 -5.31
C ILE A 226 14.43 -15.30 -6.50
N PRO A 227 14.04 -15.49 -7.78
CA PRO A 227 14.85 -14.96 -8.88
C PRO A 227 15.00 -13.43 -8.83
N GLU A 228 16.22 -12.92 -9.08
CA GLU A 228 16.50 -11.47 -9.05
C GLU A 228 15.74 -10.67 -10.11
N ASP A 229 15.49 -11.31 -11.26
CA ASP A 229 14.80 -10.73 -12.41
C ASP A 229 13.32 -11.16 -12.50
N ALA A 230 12.78 -11.83 -11.47
CA ALA A 230 11.36 -12.08 -11.38
C ALA A 230 10.61 -10.80 -10.99
N VAL A 231 9.56 -10.44 -11.73
CA VAL A 231 8.88 -9.14 -11.59
C VAL A 231 7.37 -9.27 -11.85
N PHE A 232 6.55 -8.61 -11.04
CA PHE A 232 5.19 -8.24 -11.41
C PHE A 232 5.20 -6.91 -12.17
N GLU A 233 4.64 -6.92 -13.38
CA GLU A 233 4.41 -5.73 -14.18
C GLU A 233 2.93 -5.35 -14.15
N TYR A 234 2.67 -4.09 -13.83
CA TYR A 234 1.35 -3.49 -13.78
C TYR A 234 1.23 -2.44 -14.88
N ASP A 235 0.28 -2.64 -15.80
CA ASP A 235 -0.07 -1.66 -16.82
C ASP A 235 -1.37 -0.95 -16.42
N PHE A 236 -1.22 0.30 -15.99
CA PHE A 236 -2.32 1.14 -15.53
C PHE A 236 -2.96 1.92 -16.68
N VAL A 237 -4.28 2.05 -16.61
CA VAL A 237 -5.02 3.00 -17.46
C VAL A 237 -4.54 4.41 -17.14
N THR A 238 -4.10 5.15 -18.15
CA THR A 238 -3.61 6.52 -18.01
C THR A 238 -4.72 7.55 -18.30
N ALA A 239 -4.58 8.74 -17.72
CA ALA A 239 -5.55 9.83 -17.89
C ALA A 239 -5.49 10.48 -19.27
N ARG A 240 -4.41 10.25 -20.03
CA ARG A 240 -4.17 10.87 -21.34
C ARG A 240 -3.89 9.81 -22.39
N LYS A 241 -4.55 9.93 -23.53
CA LYS A 241 -4.36 9.04 -24.67
C LYS A 241 -2.89 9.03 -25.11
N GLY A 242 -2.30 7.85 -25.19
CA GLY A 242 -0.91 7.65 -25.63
C GLY A 242 0.13 7.66 -24.51
N GLU A 243 -0.23 8.04 -23.27
CA GLU A 243 0.65 7.84 -22.11
C GLU A 243 0.60 6.36 -21.68
N LYS A 244 1.75 5.82 -21.27
CA LYS A 244 1.87 4.48 -20.68
C LYS A 244 2.31 4.60 -19.23
N ALA A 245 1.63 3.90 -18.32
CA ALA A 245 2.00 3.81 -16.91
C ALA A 245 2.28 2.35 -16.58
N VAL A 246 3.51 1.92 -16.85
CA VAL A 246 3.99 0.58 -16.53
C VAL A 246 4.84 0.65 -15.27
N VAL A 247 4.42 -0.07 -14.23
CA VAL A 247 5.16 -0.21 -12.98
C VAL A 247 5.66 -1.64 -12.86
N ARG A 248 6.96 -1.82 -12.63
CA ARG A 248 7.60 -3.13 -12.49
C ARG A 248 8.12 -3.28 -11.07
N ILE A 249 7.57 -4.24 -10.33
CA ILE A 249 7.93 -4.52 -8.94
C ILE A 249 8.65 -5.86 -8.88
N PRO A 250 9.94 -5.90 -8.51
CA PRO A 250 10.65 -7.14 -8.29
C PRO A 250 9.93 -8.04 -7.28
N LEU A 251 9.82 -9.34 -7.59
CA LEU A 251 9.15 -10.30 -6.71
C LEU A 251 9.77 -10.32 -5.32
N ARG A 252 11.09 -10.12 -5.22
CA ARG A 252 11.80 -10.07 -3.94
C ARG A 252 11.33 -8.94 -3.02
N ASN A 253 10.77 -7.85 -3.55
CA ASN A 253 10.26 -6.73 -2.74
C ASN A 253 8.96 -7.07 -1.99
N TYR A 254 8.34 -8.22 -2.30
CA TYR A 254 7.18 -8.73 -1.59
C TYR A 254 7.57 -9.51 -0.33
N HIS A 255 8.84 -9.87 -0.14
CA HIS A 255 9.29 -10.37 1.15
C HIS A 255 9.45 -9.20 2.13
N ARG A 256 8.53 -9.07 3.09
CA ARG A 256 8.51 -7.96 4.07
C ARG A 256 8.62 -8.41 5.52
N TYR A 257 8.32 -9.66 5.77
CA TYR A 257 8.39 -10.31 7.06
C TYR A 257 8.51 -11.82 6.79
N GLN A 258 8.88 -12.58 7.82
CA GLN A 258 8.92 -14.03 7.77
C GLN A 258 7.95 -14.61 8.78
N ASP A 259 7.03 -15.43 8.33
CA ASP A 259 6.10 -16.15 9.20
C ASP A 259 6.72 -17.48 9.66
N PRO A 260 6.61 -17.82 10.96
CA PRO A 260 7.14 -19.07 11.49
C PRO A 260 6.61 -20.34 10.79
N LEU A 261 5.36 -20.34 10.30
CA LEU A 261 4.79 -21.48 9.60
C LEU A 261 5.40 -21.69 8.21
N ASP A 262 5.75 -20.60 7.53
CA ASP A 262 6.45 -20.67 6.23
C ASP A 262 7.93 -21.02 6.44
N GLU A 263 8.55 -20.43 7.47
CA GLU A 263 9.94 -20.71 7.85
C GLU A 263 10.14 -22.19 8.18
N ALA A 264 9.21 -22.80 8.93
CA ALA A 264 9.24 -24.23 9.26
C ALA A 264 9.21 -25.14 8.02
N ARG A 265 8.74 -24.63 6.88
CA ARG A 265 8.73 -25.33 5.58
C ARG A 265 9.92 -24.96 4.68
N GLY A 266 10.79 -24.06 5.14
CA GLY A 266 11.88 -23.49 4.34
C GLY A 266 11.37 -22.59 3.22
N TRP A 267 10.18 -22.00 3.39
CA TRP A 267 9.53 -21.11 2.42
C TRP A 267 9.71 -19.65 2.83
N CYS A 268 9.61 -18.76 1.86
CA CYS A 268 9.71 -17.32 2.08
C CYS A 268 8.32 -16.69 2.11
N THR A 269 7.97 -16.00 3.19
CA THR A 269 6.67 -15.32 3.26
C THR A 269 6.62 -14.12 2.32
N MET A 270 5.52 -14.00 1.60
CA MET A 270 5.24 -12.94 0.64
C MET A 270 4.07 -12.10 1.13
N ALA A 271 4.24 -10.78 1.16
CA ALA A 271 3.22 -9.79 1.49
C ALA A 271 2.21 -9.61 0.33
N ILE A 272 1.62 -10.74 -0.08
CA ILE A 272 0.64 -10.87 -1.15
C ILE A 272 -0.59 -11.58 -0.60
N TYR A 273 -1.76 -11.01 -0.87
CA TYR A 273 -3.05 -11.59 -0.59
C TYR A 273 -3.84 -11.81 -1.87
N LEU A 274 -4.47 -12.97 -2.01
CA LEU A 274 -5.49 -13.24 -3.01
C LEU A 274 -6.84 -13.15 -2.30
N ARG A 275 -7.54 -12.04 -2.52
CA ARG A 275 -8.96 -11.72 -2.22
C ARG A 275 -9.14 -10.21 -2.00
N GLY A 276 -8.48 -9.38 -2.79
CA GLY A 276 -8.53 -7.92 -2.66
C GLY A 276 -8.17 -7.18 -3.94
N CYS A 277 -8.33 -5.86 -3.94
CA CYS A 277 -7.77 -4.97 -4.96
C CYS A 277 -7.19 -3.77 -4.21
N SER A 278 -5.96 -3.92 -3.74
CA SER A 278 -5.24 -2.87 -3.00
C SER A 278 -3.77 -2.92 -3.35
N LEU A 279 -3.19 -1.75 -3.59
CA LEU A 279 -1.80 -1.50 -3.97
C LEU A 279 -1.14 -0.57 -2.95
#